data_AF-A0A2N3IC33-F1
#
_entry.id   AF-A0A2N3IC33-F1
#
_cell.length_a   1.000
_cell.length_b   1.000
_cell.length_c   1.000
_cell.angle_alpha   90.00
_cell.angle_beta   90.00
_cell.angle_gamma   90.00
#
_symmetry.space_group_name_H-M   'P 1'
#
loop_
_entity.id
_entity.type
_entity.pdbx_description
1 polymer ?
#
loop_
_entity_poly.entity_id
_entity_poly.type
_entity_poly.pdbx_seq_one_letter_code
_entity_poly.pdbx_strand_id
1 'polypeptide(L)' 'MEITLKSDNLQDIHIILQLARRMNMEVVQANSWENDEFGVLSQTSLDDIWLTPENEVWDKLFTEIQQNIK' A
#
# COMPACT_ATOMS: atom_id res chain seq x y z
N MET A 1 -3.91 -1.28 -19.28
CA MET A 1 -3.76 -2.58 -18.58
C MET A 1 -4.27 -2.34 -17.18
N GLU A 2 -5.20 -3.17 -16.72
CA GLU A 2 -5.79 -3.04 -15.39
C GLU A 2 -5.20 -4.15 -14.49
N ILE A 3 -4.75 -3.77 -13.29
CA ILE A 3 -4.16 -4.68 -12.31
C ILE A 3 -4.93 -4.51 -11.01
N THR A 4 -5.64 -5.55 -10.58
CA THR A 4 -6.32 -5.58 -9.29
C THR A 4 -5.42 -6.25 -8.26
N LEU A 5 -5.18 -5.57 -7.13
CA LEU A 5 -4.35 -6.08 -6.04
C LEU A 5 -5.18 -6.12 -4.74
N LYS A 6 -5.10 -7.26 -4.04
CA LYS A 6 -5.72 -7.50 -2.74
C LYS A 6 -4.60 -7.89 -1.76
N SER A 7 -4.41 -7.10 -0.71
CA SER A 7 -3.48 -7.38 0.38
C SER A 7 -4.11 -6.95 1.70
N ASP A 8 -3.85 -7.70 2.77
CA ASP A 8 -4.25 -7.43 4.16
C ASP A 8 -3.16 -6.68 4.93
N ASN A 9 -1.99 -6.53 4.32
CA ASN A 9 -0.87 -5.80 4.86
C ASN A 9 -0.86 -4.36 4.32
N LEU A 10 -0.99 -3.39 5.23
CA LEU A 10 -0.94 -1.97 4.91
C LEU A 10 0.38 -1.55 4.26
N GLN A 11 1.49 -2.18 4.62
CA GLN A 11 2.81 -1.87 4.08
C GLN A 11 2.95 -2.33 2.62
N ASP A 12 2.41 -3.49 2.26
CA ASP A 12 2.37 -3.93 0.87
C ASP A 12 1.59 -2.94 0.01
N ILE A 13 0.48 -2.43 0.53
CA ILE A 13 -0.34 -1.41 -0.15
C ILE A 13 0.45 -0.11 -0.33
N HIS A 14 1.19 0.35 0.68
CA HIS A 14 2.09 1.50 0.54
C HIS A 14 3.11 1.29 -0.58
N ILE A 15 3.78 0.13 -0.62
CA ILE A 15 4.80 -0.17 -1.62
C ILE A 15 4.20 -0.20 -3.03
N ILE A 16 3.06 -0.88 -3.19
CA ILE A 16 2.34 -0.97 -4.46
C ILE A 16 1.93 0.42 -4.95
N LEU A 17 1.40 1.28 -4.07
CA LEU A 17 1.00 2.65 -4.41
C LEU A 17 2.21 3.50 -4.85
N GLN A 18 3.35 3.39 -4.16
CA GLN A 18 4.57 4.10 -4.57
C GLN A 18 5.10 3.60 -5.92
N LEU A 19 5.01 2.30 -6.19
CA LEU A 19 5.38 1.73 -7.50
C LEU A 19 4.44 2.22 -8.60
N ALA A 20 3.13 2.22 -8.35
CA ALA A 20 2.13 2.75 -9.28
C ALA A 20 2.39 4.23 -9.59
N ARG A 21 2.72 5.03 -8.57
CA ARG A 21 3.10 6.44 -8.72
C ARG A 21 4.34 6.63 -9.59
N ARG A 22 5.41 5.84 -9.38
CA ARG A 22 6.63 5.89 -10.21
C ARG A 22 6.36 5.50 -11.67
N MET A 23 5.45 4.56 -11.88
CA MET A 23 5.02 4.14 -13.22
C MET A 23 3.98 5.07 -13.84
N ASN A 24 3.62 6.17 -13.17
CA ASN A 24 2.57 7.10 -13.58
C ASN A 24 1.24 6.40 -13.88
N MET A 25 0.91 5.40 -13.06
CA MET A 25 -0.33 4.64 -13.13
C MET A 25 -1.41 5.32 -12.28
N GLU A 26 -2.64 5.31 -12.79
CA GLU A 26 -3.82 5.71 -12.05
C GLU A 26 -4.20 4.60 -11.06
N VAL A 27 -4.48 4.97 -9.81
CA VAL A 27 -4.90 4.03 -8.77
C VAL A 27 -6.30 4.41 -8.31
N VAL A 28 -7.22 3.46 -8.41
CA VAL A 28 -8.61 3.63 -8.03
C VAL A 28 -8.90 2.68 -6.87
N GLN A 29 -9.40 3.21 -5.75
CA GLN A 29 -9.88 2.39 -4.66
C GLN A 29 -11.21 1.75 -5.05
N ALA A 30 -11.21 0.43 -5.29
CA ALA A 30 -12.44 -0.32 -5.49
C ALA A 30 -13.05 -0.65 -4.12
N ASN A 31 -14.02 0.14 -3.67
CA ASN A 31 -14.78 -0.14 -2.45
C ASN A 31 -15.79 -1.26 -2.74
N SER A 32 -15.41 -2.52 -2.56
CA SER A 32 -16.39 -3.62 -2.55
C SER A 32 -17.00 -3.74 -1.15
N TRP A 33 -18.23 -3.26 -0.98
CA TRP A 33 -19.01 -3.40 0.26
C TRP A 33 -19.60 -4.81 0.46
N GLU A 34 -18.79 -5.84 0.28
CA GLU A 34 -19.15 -7.21 0.63
C GLU A 34 -18.20 -7.70 1.72
N ASN A 35 -18.69 -7.56 2.96
CA ASN A 35 -18.32 -8.18 4.23
C ASN A 35 -16.97 -8.92 4.41
N ASP A 36 -16.38 -8.59 5.56
CA ASP A 36 -15.49 -9.39 6.41
C ASP A 36 -13.96 -9.39 6.11
N GLU A 37 -13.21 -9.20 7.20
CA GLU A 37 -11.75 -9.37 7.41
C GLU A 37 -10.77 -8.21 7.18
N PHE A 38 -11.12 -7.09 6.53
CA PHE A 38 -10.14 -6.01 6.23
C PHE A 38 -10.32 -4.70 7.01
N GLY A 39 -10.93 -4.76 8.20
CA GLY A 39 -11.37 -3.59 8.99
C GLY A 39 -10.29 -2.55 9.37
N VAL A 40 -9.01 -2.81 9.14
CA VAL A 40 -7.91 -1.84 9.35
C VAL A 40 -7.70 -0.93 8.14
N LEU A 41 -7.91 -1.45 6.92
CA LEU A 41 -7.80 -0.68 5.69
C LEU A 41 -9.05 0.15 5.39
N SER A 42 -10.18 -0.14 6.04
CA SER A 42 -11.37 0.69 5.93
C SER A 42 -11.27 2.00 6.72
N GLN A 43 -10.33 2.09 7.67
CA GLN A 43 -10.09 3.29 8.47
C GLN A 43 -8.94 4.15 7.93
N THR A 44 -8.02 3.55 7.17
CA THR A 44 -6.92 4.29 6.54
C THR A 44 -7.38 4.69 5.14
N SER A 45 -7.57 5.98 4.90
CA SER A 45 -7.98 6.43 3.58
C SER A 45 -6.85 6.19 2.57
N LEU A 46 -7.18 5.86 1.32
CA LEU A 46 -6.17 5.76 0.26
C LEU A 46 -5.40 7.10 0.11
N ASP A 47 -6.04 8.21 0.45
CA ASP A 47 -5.43 9.54 0.49
C ASP A 47 -4.32 9.63 1.55
N ASP A 48 -4.53 9.10 2.76
CA ASP A 48 -3.50 9.09 3.80
C ASP A 48 -2.27 8.28 3.35
N ILE A 49 -2.52 7.12 2.72
CA ILE A 49 -1.45 6.26 2.18
C ILE A 49 -0.71 6.95 1.03
N TRP A 50 -1.44 7.69 0.19
CA TRP A 50 -0.90 8.45 -0.93
C TRP A 50 -0.04 9.63 -0.48
N LEU A 51 -0.41 10.25 0.64
CA LEU A 51 0.31 11.37 1.24
C LEU A 51 1.56 10.93 2.00
N THR A 52 1.71 9.64 2.33
CA THR A 52 2.92 9.11 2.95
C THR A 52 4.15 9.44 2.08
N PRO A 53 5.16 10.12 2.65
CA PRO A 53 6.40 10.42 1.94
C PRO A 53 7.08 9.15 1.44
N GLU A 54 7.50 9.17 0.17
CA GLU A 54 8.08 8.01 -0.49
C GLU A 54 9.32 7.45 0.26
N ASN A 55 10.18 8.35 0.76
CA ASN A 55 11.35 7.96 1.56
C ASN A 55 10.96 7.19 2.82
N GLU A 56 9.86 7.56 3.49
CA GLU A 56 9.41 6.85 4.70
C GLU A 56 8.99 5.41 4.39
N VAL A 57 8.36 5.17 3.24
CA VAL A 57 7.97 3.83 2.79
C VAL A 57 9.21 2.98 2.53
N TRP A 58 10.18 3.52 1.79
CA TRP A 58 11.40 2.78 1.45
C TRP A 58 12.30 2.54 2.66
N ASP A 59 12.46 3.53 3.54
CA ASP A 59 13.29 3.40 4.75
C ASP A 59 12.75 2.30 5.67
N LYS A 60 11.42 2.19 5.83
CA LYS A 60 10.79 1.08 6.57
C LYS A 60 11.08 -0.27 5.92
N LEU A 61 10.89 -0.38 4.60
CA LEU A 61 11.16 -1.62 3.87
C LEU A 61 12.64 -2.05 3.99
N PHE A 62 13.58 -1.14 3.80
CA PHE A 62 15.01 -1.45 3.91
C PHE A 62 15.41 -1.82 5.34
N THR A 63 14.80 -1.19 6.34
CA THR A 63 15.04 -1.52 7.76
C THR A 63 14.58 -2.93 8.07
N GLU A 64 13.39 -3.34 7.62
CA GLU A 64 12.88 -4.70 7.82
C GLU A 64 13.73 -5.76 7.12
N ILE A 65 14.13 -5.50 5.87
CA ILE A 65 15.02 -6.39 5.13
C ILE A 65 16.34 -6.56 5.88
N GLN A 66 16.93 -5.47 6.38
CA GLN A 66 18.17 -5.54 7.17
C GLN A 66 18.01 -6.32 8.48
N GLN A 67 16.86 -6.24 9.13
CA GLN A 67 16.59 -6.97 10.36
C GLN A 67 16.42 -8.48 10.12
N ASN A 68 15.83 -8.87 8.98
CA ASN A 68 15.59 -10.26 8.61
C ASN A 68 16.80 -10.98 7.99
N ILE A 69 17.90 -10.28 7.71
CA ILE A 69 19.14 -10.85 7.15
C ILE A 69 20.15 -11.31 8.24
N LYS A 70 19.76 -11.30 9.53
CA LYS A 70 20.57 -11.87 10.62
C LYS A 70 20.38 -13.37 10.79
#